data_AF-A0A433VQS2-F1
#
_entry.id   AF-A0A433VQS2-F1
#
_cell.length_a   1.000
_cell.length_b   1.000
_cell.length_c   1.000
_cell.angle_alpha   90.00
_cell.angle_beta   90.00
_cell.angle_gamma   90.00
#
_symmetry.space_group_name_H-M   'P 1'
#
loop_
_entity.id
_entity.type
_entity.pdbx_description
1 polymer ?
#
loop_
_entity_poly.entity_id
_entity_poly.type
_entity_poly.pdbx_seq_one_letter_code
_entity_poly.pdbx_strand_id
1 'polypeptide(L)'
;MWRIAQLIGGSSYSRDFVMRLGDNGFTPDVMFFTNNSTRNQLYSWYLSGAAELVIEIVRPGHEYADRVIKRDFYAAAGALEYWIIDGKTQQTEFLNLNEGIYQARGVDADNCYRPSSIPGLVFHPEQLWCEDNWYGSSLDQKLFTLEVPEQPYQKVPSIKDGLGWGRKAFAPDLQLTPTPISFEQYICWAPPAKFEFWDGKPRIGGEIGIRNLIGMLLMTFGLTSSIKVLPPKAWISAIKQRFLLEQQDSERKAQWWELAHQAAKLLRSDFNIERIAVIGDLTNSKPLNYWSNITLFVWDIPKGQDYKIYEALSNLSKQPEIRVMDENDYLTVDDENAIARGFVDI
;
A
#
# COMPACT_ATOMS: atom_id res chain seq x y z
N MET A 1 -15.83 -3.34 -13.49
CA MET A 1 -15.33 -4.65 -13.95
C MET A 1 -15.68 -5.81 -13.00
N TRP A 2 -16.14 -5.52 -11.78
CA TRP A 2 -16.23 -6.49 -10.70
C TRP A 2 -17.25 -7.61 -10.95
N ARG A 3 -18.41 -7.30 -11.56
CA ARG A 3 -19.47 -8.30 -11.75
C ARG A 3 -19.08 -9.37 -12.76
N ILE A 4 -18.55 -8.99 -13.92
CA ILE A 4 -18.15 -9.94 -14.98
C ILE A 4 -17.04 -10.87 -14.47
N ALA A 5 -16.07 -10.33 -13.73
CA ALA A 5 -15.03 -11.15 -13.10
C ALA A 5 -15.62 -12.23 -12.18
N GLN A 6 -16.63 -11.88 -11.38
CA GLN A 6 -17.31 -12.82 -10.49
C GLN A 6 -18.10 -13.90 -11.26
N LEU A 7 -18.77 -13.53 -12.35
CA LEU A 7 -19.56 -14.46 -13.18
C LEU A 7 -18.70 -15.49 -13.93
N ILE A 8 -17.44 -15.14 -14.22
CA ILE A 8 -16.44 -16.06 -14.80
C ILE A 8 -15.81 -16.97 -13.72
N GLY A 9 -16.02 -16.67 -12.43
CA GLY A 9 -15.39 -17.40 -11.32
C GLY A 9 -13.97 -16.92 -10.99
N GLY A 10 -13.67 -15.65 -11.28
CA GLY A 10 -12.39 -15.02 -10.95
C GLY A 10 -12.53 -13.79 -10.08
N SER A 11 -11.45 -13.01 -10.04
CA SER A 11 -11.37 -11.73 -9.37
C SER A 11 -10.62 -10.75 -10.25
N SER A 12 -10.96 -9.48 -10.11
CA SER A 12 -10.26 -8.38 -10.78
C SER A 12 -9.73 -7.42 -9.73
N TYR A 13 -8.60 -6.79 -9.97
CA TYR A 13 -8.10 -5.67 -9.15
C TYR A 13 -7.59 -4.57 -10.08
N SER A 14 -7.34 -3.37 -9.52
CA SER A 14 -6.91 -2.19 -10.26
C SER A 14 -5.69 -1.53 -9.60
N ARG A 15 -5.37 -0.31 -10.05
CA ARG A 15 -4.22 0.55 -9.71
C ARG A 15 -3.71 0.59 -8.27
N ASP A 16 -4.50 0.18 -7.29
CA ASP A 16 -4.13 0.22 -5.87
C ASP A 16 -3.71 -1.14 -5.29
N PHE A 17 -3.61 -2.18 -6.12
CA PHE A 17 -3.21 -3.53 -5.70
C PHE A 17 -2.01 -4.04 -6.47
N VAL A 18 -1.02 -4.56 -5.73
CA VAL A 18 0.27 -4.96 -6.29
C VAL A 18 0.22 -6.38 -6.84
N MET A 19 0.79 -6.59 -8.02
CA MET A 19 1.15 -7.87 -8.59
C MET A 19 2.67 -8.06 -8.49
N ARG A 20 3.11 -9.05 -7.71
CA ARG A 20 4.52 -9.41 -7.52
C ARG A 20 4.99 -10.33 -8.65
N LEU A 21 5.97 -9.87 -9.42
CA LEU A 21 6.63 -10.62 -10.48
C LEU A 21 8.14 -10.73 -10.16
N GLY A 22 8.55 -11.87 -9.61
CA GLY A 22 9.90 -12.03 -9.05
C GLY A 22 10.13 -11.07 -7.88
N ASP A 23 11.13 -10.20 -8.02
CA ASP A 23 11.47 -9.16 -7.02
C ASP A 23 10.81 -7.79 -7.32
N ASN A 24 9.96 -7.73 -8.34
CA ASN A 24 9.31 -6.49 -8.77
C ASN A 24 7.83 -6.48 -8.40
N GLY A 25 7.29 -5.30 -8.07
CA GLY A 25 5.87 -5.07 -7.86
C GLY A 25 5.31 -4.15 -8.94
N PHE A 26 4.19 -4.54 -9.54
CA PHE A 26 3.47 -3.74 -10.55
C PHE A 26 2.04 -3.50 -10.10
N THR A 27 1.47 -2.35 -10.46
CA THR A 27 0.06 -2.02 -10.19
C THR A 27 -0.64 -1.72 -11.52
N PRO A 28 -1.09 -2.75 -12.27
CA PRO A 28 -1.76 -2.53 -13.55
C PRO A 28 -3.04 -1.71 -13.40
N ASP A 29 -3.47 -1.05 -14.48
CA ASP A 29 -4.77 -0.35 -14.48
C ASP A 29 -5.93 -1.31 -14.19
N VAL A 30 -5.88 -2.50 -14.79
CA VAL A 30 -6.75 -3.63 -14.48
C VAL A 30 -5.94 -4.93 -14.56
N MET A 31 -6.21 -5.84 -13.64
CA MET A 31 -5.84 -7.24 -13.79
C MET A 31 -7.00 -8.16 -13.44
N PHE A 32 -7.04 -9.33 -14.07
CA PHE A 32 -8.01 -10.38 -13.80
C PHE A 32 -7.31 -11.73 -13.64
N PHE A 33 -7.74 -12.49 -12.64
CA PHE A 33 -7.19 -13.81 -12.33
C PHE A 33 -8.26 -14.76 -11.79
N THR A 34 -8.01 -16.07 -11.96
CA THR A 34 -8.97 -17.12 -11.57
C THR A 34 -8.51 -17.92 -10.37
N ASN A 35 -9.43 -18.59 -9.67
CA ASN A 35 -9.09 -19.46 -8.54
C ASN A 35 -8.42 -20.79 -8.96
N ASN A 36 -8.48 -21.14 -10.25
CA ASN A 36 -7.99 -22.41 -10.77
C ASN A 36 -6.56 -22.33 -11.34
N SER A 37 -5.91 -21.17 -11.20
CA SER A 37 -4.57 -20.95 -11.70
C SER A 37 -3.52 -21.42 -10.70
N THR A 38 -2.57 -22.23 -11.17
CA THR A 38 -1.31 -22.46 -10.45
C THR A 38 -0.29 -21.35 -10.68
N ARG A 39 -0.64 -20.33 -11.48
CA ARG A 39 0.27 -19.22 -11.88
C ARG A 39 0.37 -18.13 -10.84
N ASN A 40 -0.67 -17.97 -10.02
CA ASN A 40 -0.73 -16.91 -9.05
C ASN A 40 -1.39 -17.34 -7.75
N GLN A 41 -1.08 -16.60 -6.69
CA GLN A 41 -1.62 -16.79 -5.36
C GLN A 41 -1.97 -15.43 -4.77
N LEU A 42 -3.23 -15.28 -4.36
CA LEU A 42 -3.70 -14.05 -3.74
C LEU A 42 -3.31 -14.01 -2.26
N TYR A 43 -2.63 -12.93 -1.86
CA TYR A 43 -2.40 -12.55 -0.46
C TYR A 43 -3.21 -11.30 -0.12
N SER A 44 -3.25 -10.92 1.15
CA SER A 44 -4.01 -9.73 1.59
C SER A 44 -3.55 -8.41 0.95
N TRP A 45 -2.28 -8.30 0.56
CA TRP A 45 -1.67 -7.04 0.09
C TRP A 45 -1.14 -7.09 -1.34
N TYR A 46 -1.06 -8.28 -1.94
CA TYR A 46 -0.52 -8.47 -3.28
C TYR A 46 -1.00 -9.78 -3.91
N LEU A 47 -0.94 -9.84 -5.23
CA LEU A 47 -1.03 -11.07 -6.01
C LEU A 47 0.39 -11.56 -6.28
N SER A 48 0.75 -12.76 -5.84
CA SER A 48 2.04 -13.35 -6.16
C SER A 48 1.94 -14.11 -7.48
N GLY A 49 2.70 -13.73 -8.50
CA GLY A 49 2.63 -14.34 -9.83
C GLY A 49 1.72 -13.57 -10.80
N ALA A 50 1.78 -13.95 -12.07
CA ALA A 50 1.09 -13.25 -13.15
C ALA A 50 -0.41 -13.50 -13.16
N ALA A 51 -1.19 -12.44 -13.35
CA ALA A 51 -2.60 -12.51 -13.68
C ALA A 51 -2.80 -13.06 -15.10
N GLU A 52 -3.95 -13.70 -15.34
CA GLU A 52 -4.33 -14.25 -16.64
C GLU A 52 -4.55 -13.15 -17.69
N LEU A 53 -5.06 -12.00 -17.25
CA LEU A 53 -5.24 -10.81 -18.06
C LEU A 53 -4.71 -9.58 -17.31
N VAL A 54 -3.86 -8.83 -18.00
CA VAL A 54 -3.37 -7.52 -17.56
C VAL A 54 -3.79 -6.48 -18.61
N ILE A 55 -4.35 -5.36 -18.17
CA ILE A 55 -4.73 -4.24 -19.04
C ILE A 55 -4.04 -2.98 -18.55
N GLU A 56 -3.42 -2.26 -19.47
CA GLU A 56 -2.85 -0.93 -19.24
C GLU A 56 -3.51 0.09 -20.15
N ILE A 57 -3.87 1.25 -19.60
CA ILE A 57 -4.43 2.38 -20.32
C ILE A 57 -3.30 3.39 -20.52
N VAL A 58 -2.82 3.47 -21.75
CA VAL A 58 -1.68 4.31 -22.12
C VAL A 58 -2.02 5.77 -21.88
N ARG A 59 -1.14 6.45 -21.15
CA ARG A 59 -1.18 7.90 -20.95
C ARG A 59 -0.06 8.57 -21.73
N PRO A 60 -0.24 9.82 -22.17
CA PRO A 60 0.83 10.56 -22.84
C PRO A 60 2.14 10.55 -22.02
N GLY A 61 3.23 10.10 -22.63
CA GLY A 61 4.56 10.01 -21.98
C GLY A 61 4.82 8.69 -21.24
N HIS A 62 3.86 7.77 -21.20
CA HIS A 62 3.99 6.45 -20.56
C HIS A 62 4.12 5.30 -21.58
N GLU A 63 4.13 5.60 -22.87
CA GLU A 63 4.15 4.61 -23.96
C GLU A 63 5.30 3.62 -23.81
N TYR A 64 6.50 4.10 -23.47
CA TYR A 64 7.67 3.24 -23.28
C TYR A 64 7.54 2.31 -22.07
N ALA A 65 6.93 2.79 -20.97
CA ALA A 65 6.75 1.98 -19.78
C ALA A 65 5.79 0.81 -20.05
N ASP A 66 4.64 1.08 -20.68
CA ASP A 66 3.63 0.06 -20.94
C ASP A 66 4.05 -0.84 -22.12
N ARG A 67 4.49 -0.25 -23.25
CA ARG A 67 4.78 -1.01 -24.48
C ARG A 67 6.12 -1.73 -24.47
N VAL A 68 7.04 -1.42 -23.55
CA VAL A 68 8.37 -2.05 -23.49
C VAL A 68 8.62 -2.65 -22.11
N ILE A 69 8.76 -1.81 -21.08
CA ILE A 69 9.22 -2.28 -19.76
C ILE A 69 8.24 -3.31 -19.18
N LYS A 70 6.98 -2.92 -19.00
CA LYS A 70 5.96 -3.79 -18.40
C LYS A 70 5.68 -5.01 -19.27
N ARG A 71 5.64 -4.84 -20.59
CA ARG A 71 5.48 -5.94 -21.55
C ARG A 71 6.53 -7.03 -21.33
N ASP A 72 7.80 -6.67 -21.19
CA ASP A 72 8.88 -7.64 -21.00
C ASP A 72 8.75 -8.37 -19.65
N PHE A 73 8.39 -7.66 -18.58
CA PHE A 73 8.12 -8.27 -17.27
C PHE A 73 6.91 -9.20 -17.28
N TYR A 74 5.83 -8.80 -17.95
CA TYR A 74 4.60 -9.60 -18.06
C TYR A 74 4.82 -10.86 -18.90
N ALA A 75 5.57 -10.76 -20.01
CA ALA A 75 5.94 -11.90 -20.83
C ALA A 75 6.81 -12.89 -20.03
N ALA A 76 7.86 -12.39 -19.37
CA ALA A 76 8.76 -13.20 -18.56
C ALA A 76 8.04 -13.90 -17.39
N ALA A 77 7.00 -13.27 -16.84
CA ALA A 77 6.20 -13.83 -15.76
C ALA A 77 5.06 -14.76 -16.22
N GLY A 78 4.82 -14.89 -17.54
CA GLY A 78 3.79 -15.78 -18.07
C GLY A 78 2.37 -15.21 -18.08
N ALA A 79 2.20 -13.88 -18.06
CA ALA A 79 0.87 -13.27 -18.19
C ALA A 79 0.31 -13.54 -19.59
N LEU A 80 -0.80 -14.30 -19.66
CA LEU A 80 -1.28 -14.88 -20.92
C LEU A 80 -1.88 -13.84 -21.87
N GLU A 81 -2.62 -12.88 -21.33
CA GLU A 81 -3.23 -11.79 -22.10
C GLU A 81 -2.70 -10.46 -21.56
N TYR A 82 -2.18 -9.62 -22.45
CA TYR A 82 -1.77 -8.25 -22.14
C TYR A 82 -2.41 -7.29 -23.12
N TRP A 83 -3.28 -6.42 -22.63
CA TRP A 83 -4.01 -5.46 -23.46
C TRP A 83 -3.54 -4.04 -23.19
N ILE A 84 -3.27 -3.32 -24.27
CA ILE A 84 -2.81 -1.93 -24.20
C ILE A 84 -3.87 -1.06 -24.88
N ILE A 85 -4.55 -0.23 -24.08
CA ILE A 85 -5.61 0.66 -24.56
C ILE A 85 -5.03 2.06 -24.75
N ASP A 86 -5.07 2.56 -25.98
CA ASP A 86 -4.62 3.91 -26.32
C ASP A 86 -5.82 4.82 -26.58
N GLY A 87 -6.14 5.65 -25.59
CA GLY A 87 -7.26 6.59 -25.68
C GLY A 87 -7.08 7.73 -26.68
N LYS A 88 -5.83 7.99 -27.13
CA LYS A 88 -5.55 9.04 -28.11
C LYS A 88 -5.81 8.54 -29.53
N THR A 89 -5.38 7.32 -29.83
CA THR A 89 -5.63 6.72 -31.15
C THR A 89 -6.95 5.95 -31.23
N GLN A 90 -7.65 5.79 -30.10
CA GLN A 90 -8.83 4.95 -29.97
C GLN A 90 -8.57 3.52 -30.48
N GLN A 91 -7.44 2.95 -30.05
CA GLN A 91 -7.02 1.61 -30.44
C GLN A 91 -6.78 0.75 -29.20
N THR A 92 -7.08 -0.54 -29.32
CA THR A 92 -6.71 -1.55 -28.33
C THR A 92 -5.78 -2.54 -29.00
N GLU A 93 -4.57 -2.68 -28.46
CA GLU A 93 -3.62 -3.72 -28.87
C GLU A 93 -3.83 -4.94 -27.97
N PHE A 94 -4.24 -6.05 -28.58
CA PHE A 94 -4.38 -7.32 -27.89
C PHE A 94 -3.13 -8.15 -28.08
N LEU A 95 -2.45 -8.49 -26.99
CA LEU A 95 -1.27 -9.33 -27.00
C LEU A 95 -1.56 -10.63 -26.26
N ASN A 96 -1.34 -11.75 -26.96
CA ASN A 96 -1.46 -13.09 -26.39
C ASN A 96 -0.07 -13.73 -26.28
N LEU A 97 0.25 -14.30 -25.13
CA LEU A 97 1.55 -14.90 -24.87
C LEU A 97 1.60 -16.31 -25.48
N ASN A 98 2.55 -16.54 -26.39
CA ASN A 98 2.80 -17.84 -26.98
C ASN A 98 4.31 -18.12 -26.98
N GLU A 99 4.71 -19.27 -26.43
CA GLU A 99 6.14 -19.67 -26.29
C GLU A 99 7.02 -18.57 -25.67
N GLY A 100 6.48 -17.83 -24.69
CA GLY A 100 7.20 -16.76 -23.98
C GLY A 100 7.28 -15.42 -24.73
N ILE A 101 6.66 -15.30 -25.90
CA ILE A 101 6.66 -14.08 -26.71
C ILE A 101 5.21 -13.62 -26.94
N TYR A 102 4.96 -12.33 -26.76
CA TYR A 102 3.67 -11.75 -27.09
C TYR A 102 3.45 -11.65 -28.60
N GLN A 103 2.31 -12.15 -29.05
CA GLN A 103 1.85 -12.05 -30.43
C GLN A 103 0.63 -11.13 -30.48
N ALA A 104 0.66 -10.15 -31.38
CA ALA A 104 -0.49 -9.29 -31.63
C ALA A 104 -1.66 -10.10 -32.20
N ARG A 105 -2.86 -9.82 -31.69
CA ARG A 105 -4.11 -10.41 -32.14
C ARG A 105 -5.05 -9.29 -32.58
N GLY A 106 -5.83 -9.59 -33.62
CA GLY A 106 -6.94 -8.75 -34.05
C GLY A 106 -8.24 -9.18 -33.40
N VAL A 107 -9.26 -8.35 -33.58
CA VAL A 107 -10.66 -8.76 -33.37
C VAL A 107 -11.06 -9.84 -34.39
N ASP A 108 -12.10 -10.58 -34.06
CA ASP A 108 -12.73 -11.55 -34.96
C ASP A 108 -13.75 -10.89 -35.91
N ALA A 109 -14.48 -11.73 -36.66
CA ALA A 109 -15.44 -11.28 -37.66
C ALA A 109 -16.64 -10.49 -37.09
N ASP A 110 -16.91 -10.61 -35.78
CA ASP A 110 -17.96 -9.86 -35.08
C ASP A 110 -17.43 -8.56 -34.48
N ASN A 111 -16.22 -8.12 -34.86
CA ASN A 111 -15.47 -7.01 -34.24
C ASN A 111 -15.26 -7.17 -32.72
N CYS A 112 -15.30 -8.40 -32.22
CA CYS A 112 -15.09 -8.73 -30.82
C CYS A 112 -13.68 -9.27 -30.59
N TYR A 113 -13.20 -9.23 -29.34
CA TYR A 113 -11.99 -9.95 -28.94
C TYR A 113 -12.33 -11.02 -27.91
N ARG A 114 -11.90 -12.26 -28.18
CA ARG A 114 -12.13 -13.43 -27.32
C ARG A 114 -10.79 -13.95 -26.77
N PRO A 115 -10.39 -13.57 -25.53
CA PRO A 115 -9.13 -14.01 -24.95
C PRO A 115 -9.10 -15.53 -24.76
N SER A 116 -8.08 -16.18 -25.31
CA SER A 116 -7.91 -17.63 -25.22
C SER A 116 -7.68 -18.12 -23.79
N SER A 117 -7.13 -17.27 -22.92
CA SER A 117 -6.87 -17.62 -21.52
C SER A 117 -8.09 -17.53 -20.61
N ILE A 118 -9.18 -16.92 -21.08
CA ILE A 118 -10.42 -16.73 -20.31
C ILE A 118 -11.61 -17.21 -21.16
N PRO A 119 -11.83 -18.53 -21.25
CA PRO A 119 -12.89 -19.09 -22.07
C PRO A 119 -14.27 -18.51 -21.73
N GLY A 120 -15.00 -18.08 -22.76
CA GLY A 120 -16.35 -17.53 -22.63
C GLY A 120 -16.40 -16.03 -22.35
N LEU A 121 -15.27 -15.35 -22.09
CA LEU A 121 -15.23 -13.90 -22.05
C LEU A 121 -15.18 -13.34 -23.48
N VAL A 122 -16.01 -12.34 -23.75
CA VAL A 122 -15.98 -11.56 -24.99
C VAL A 122 -15.81 -10.09 -24.63
N PHE A 123 -14.88 -9.42 -25.31
CA PHE A 123 -14.66 -7.99 -25.17
C PHE A 123 -15.11 -7.24 -26.43
N HIS A 124 -15.80 -6.13 -26.24
CA HIS A 124 -16.36 -5.28 -27.29
C HIS A 124 -15.56 -3.96 -27.38
N PRO A 125 -14.43 -3.94 -28.12
CA PRO A 125 -13.51 -2.78 -28.12
C PRO A 125 -14.16 -1.49 -28.61
N GLU A 126 -15.06 -1.55 -29.60
CA GLU A 126 -15.75 -0.37 -30.13
C GLU A 126 -16.53 0.40 -29.05
N GLN A 127 -17.04 -0.31 -28.03
CA GLN A 127 -17.83 0.25 -26.94
C GLN A 127 -16.99 1.13 -26.00
N LEU A 128 -15.64 1.05 -26.03
CA LEU A 128 -14.77 1.96 -25.28
C LEU A 128 -14.87 3.40 -25.78
N TRP A 129 -15.22 3.58 -27.05
CA TRP A 129 -15.11 4.87 -27.75
C TRP A 129 -16.47 5.56 -27.94
N CYS A 130 -17.56 4.91 -27.52
CA CYS A 130 -18.89 5.48 -27.60
C CYS A 130 -19.08 6.63 -26.61
N GLU A 131 -19.67 7.74 -27.08
CA GLU A 131 -20.07 8.90 -26.27
C GLU A 131 -21.34 8.61 -25.46
N ASP A 132 -21.33 7.58 -24.63
CA ASP A 132 -22.44 7.28 -23.71
C ASP A 132 -22.24 7.96 -22.35
N ASN A 133 -23.33 8.16 -21.59
CA ASN A 133 -23.25 8.62 -20.20
C ASN A 133 -22.56 7.55 -19.32
N TRP A 134 -21.25 7.70 -19.10
CA TRP A 134 -20.39 6.83 -18.28
C TRP A 134 -20.77 6.74 -16.78
N TYR A 135 -21.81 7.46 -16.35
CA TYR A 135 -22.32 7.46 -14.96
C TYR A 135 -23.32 6.33 -14.66
N GLY A 136 -23.58 5.41 -15.59
CA GLY A 136 -24.51 4.28 -15.41
C GLY A 136 -23.83 2.96 -15.00
N SER A 137 -24.55 2.13 -14.23
CA SER A 137 -24.12 0.81 -13.72
C SER A 137 -23.99 -0.31 -14.77
N SER A 138 -23.93 0.02 -16.06
CA SER A 138 -23.95 -0.95 -17.17
C SER A 138 -22.67 -0.98 -18.00
N LEU A 139 -21.64 -0.20 -17.67
CA LEU A 139 -20.42 -0.13 -18.47
C LEU A 139 -19.76 -1.52 -18.66
N ASP A 140 -19.68 -2.30 -17.58
CA ASP A 140 -19.13 -3.66 -17.65
C ASP A 140 -19.91 -4.57 -18.61
N GLN A 141 -21.23 -4.38 -18.72
CA GLN A 141 -22.12 -5.18 -19.57
C GLN A 141 -22.07 -4.74 -21.04
N LYS A 142 -21.60 -3.50 -21.30
CA LYS A 142 -21.35 -3.02 -22.66
C LYS A 142 -19.98 -3.48 -23.16
N LEU A 143 -18.97 -3.38 -22.31
CA LEU A 143 -17.60 -3.74 -22.65
C LEU A 143 -17.40 -5.25 -22.72
N PHE A 144 -18.12 -6.02 -21.90
CA PHE A 144 -17.94 -7.46 -21.81
C PHE A 144 -19.26 -8.23 -21.85
N THR A 145 -19.26 -9.33 -22.61
CA THR A 145 -20.34 -10.33 -22.61
C THR A 145 -19.77 -11.71 -22.27
N LEU A 146 -20.66 -12.61 -21.80
CA LEU A 146 -20.31 -13.99 -21.49
C LEU A 146 -21.01 -14.94 -22.47
N GLU A 147 -20.23 -15.80 -23.12
CA GLU A 147 -20.72 -16.88 -23.99
C GLU A 147 -20.85 -18.23 -23.24
N VAL A 148 -20.58 -18.23 -21.94
CA VAL A 148 -20.70 -19.40 -21.06
C VAL A 148 -21.81 -19.20 -20.03
N PRO A 149 -22.47 -20.29 -19.57
CA PRO A 149 -23.41 -20.22 -18.46
C PRO A 149 -22.73 -19.60 -17.23
N GLU A 150 -23.46 -18.78 -16.47
CA GLU A 150 -22.94 -18.18 -15.24
C GLU A 150 -22.39 -19.28 -14.31
N GLN A 151 -21.11 -19.17 -13.97
CA GLN A 151 -20.49 -20.04 -12.98
C GLN A 151 -20.91 -19.55 -11.58
N PRO A 152 -21.19 -20.44 -10.60
CA PRO A 152 -21.42 -20.00 -9.23
C PRO A 152 -20.19 -19.25 -8.74
N TYR A 153 -20.40 -18.00 -8.30
CA TYR A 153 -19.31 -17.16 -7.83
C TYR A 153 -18.54 -17.84 -6.69
N GLN A 154 -17.25 -18.03 -6.91
CA GLN A 154 -16.30 -18.39 -5.85
C GLN A 154 -15.32 -17.25 -5.67
N LYS A 155 -15.38 -16.59 -4.52
CA LYS A 155 -14.40 -15.58 -4.13
C LYS A 155 -13.02 -16.25 -4.06
N VAL A 156 -12.02 -15.70 -4.75
CA VAL A 156 -10.64 -16.16 -4.60
C VAL A 156 -10.22 -15.92 -3.15
N PRO A 157 -9.89 -16.96 -2.36
CA PRO A 157 -9.49 -16.78 -0.98
C PRO A 157 -8.10 -16.13 -0.94
N SER A 158 -7.97 -15.07 -0.14
CA SER A 158 -6.67 -14.46 0.14
C SER A 158 -5.99 -15.19 1.30
N ILE A 159 -4.72 -15.54 1.14
CA ILE A 159 -3.87 -16.02 2.26
C ILE A 159 -3.58 -14.84 3.19
N LYS A 160 -3.94 -14.99 4.47
CA LYS A 160 -3.74 -13.95 5.49
C LYS A 160 -2.31 -13.86 6.02
N ASP A 161 -1.59 -14.97 6.07
CA ASP A 161 -0.23 -15.05 6.62
C ASP A 161 0.87 -14.63 5.60
N GLY A 162 0.52 -13.77 4.65
CA GLY A 162 1.46 -13.21 3.68
C GLY A 162 2.29 -12.06 4.23
N LEU A 163 3.20 -11.55 3.40
CA LEU A 163 3.79 -10.23 3.63
C LEU A 163 2.71 -9.16 3.64
N GLY A 164 2.94 -8.08 4.38
CA GLY A 164 1.98 -7.00 4.52
C GLY A 164 2.58 -5.81 5.22
N TRP A 165 1.86 -4.69 5.18
CA TRP A 165 2.30 -3.45 5.79
C TRP A 165 2.73 -3.66 7.25
N GLY A 166 3.93 -3.20 7.63
CA GLY A 166 4.43 -3.33 8.99
C GLY A 166 4.93 -4.72 9.39
N ARG A 167 4.89 -5.74 8.51
CA ARG A 167 5.43 -7.10 8.78
C ARG A 167 6.95 -7.19 8.70
N LYS A 168 7.63 -6.05 8.54
CA LYS A 168 9.08 -5.91 8.63
C LYS A 168 9.39 -4.59 9.35
N ALA A 169 10.30 -4.65 10.32
CA ALA A 169 10.78 -3.45 11.00
C ALA A 169 11.27 -2.41 10.00
N PHE A 170 10.93 -1.14 10.23
CA PHE A 170 11.37 -0.07 9.35
C PHE A 170 12.79 0.37 9.71
N ALA A 171 13.77 -0.17 8.99
CA ALA A 171 15.19 0.10 9.17
C ALA A 171 15.87 0.30 7.81
N PRO A 172 15.70 1.47 7.16
CA PRO A 172 16.31 1.75 5.87
C PRO A 172 17.85 1.80 5.99
N ASP A 173 18.54 1.13 5.06
CA ASP A 173 20.01 1.14 4.99
C ASP A 173 20.48 2.36 4.20
N LEU A 174 20.73 3.46 4.90
CA LEU A 174 21.07 4.75 4.31
C LEU A 174 22.57 4.81 3.98
N GLN A 175 22.90 4.65 2.70
CA GLN A 175 24.26 4.70 2.18
C GLN A 175 24.53 5.99 1.37
N LEU A 176 25.81 6.32 1.18
CA LEU A 176 26.19 7.46 0.33
C LEU A 176 25.75 7.28 -1.13
N THR A 177 25.81 6.03 -1.60
CA THR A 177 25.34 5.57 -2.92
C THR A 177 23.96 4.94 -2.80
N PRO A 178 23.18 4.85 -3.89
CA PRO A 178 21.91 4.13 -3.92
C PRO A 178 22.04 2.68 -3.41
N THR A 179 21.09 2.26 -2.59
CA THR A 179 20.87 0.87 -2.19
C THR A 179 19.48 0.44 -2.64
N PRO A 180 19.33 -0.67 -3.41
CA PRO A 180 18.01 -1.16 -3.82
C PRO A 180 17.22 -1.69 -2.62
N ILE A 181 15.89 -1.61 -2.71
CA ILE A 181 14.98 -2.27 -1.77
C ILE A 181 14.47 -3.60 -2.36
N SER A 182 14.30 -4.62 -1.53
CA SER A 182 13.65 -5.88 -1.94
C SER A 182 12.13 -5.72 -2.04
N PHE A 183 11.45 -6.67 -2.68
CA PHE A 183 9.98 -6.69 -2.70
C PHE A 183 9.39 -6.76 -1.28
N GLU A 184 9.99 -7.55 -0.38
CA GLU A 184 9.58 -7.66 1.02
C GLU A 184 9.67 -6.31 1.74
N GLN A 185 10.73 -5.55 1.49
CA GLN A 185 10.88 -4.20 2.02
C GLN A 185 9.82 -3.27 1.40
N TYR A 186 9.63 -3.32 0.08
CA TYR A 186 8.63 -2.53 -0.61
C TYR A 186 7.22 -2.77 -0.04
N ILE A 187 6.75 -4.01 0.03
CA ILE A 187 5.38 -4.31 0.46
C ILE A 187 5.15 -4.07 1.97
N CYS A 188 6.19 -4.25 2.80
CA CYS A 188 6.08 -4.03 4.24
C CYS A 188 6.25 -2.56 4.64
N TRP A 189 6.99 -1.76 3.86
CA TRP A 189 7.29 -0.37 4.20
C TRP A 189 6.43 0.65 3.46
N ALA A 190 5.99 0.33 2.24
CA ALA A 190 5.22 1.27 1.42
C ALA A 190 3.90 1.65 2.12
N PRO A 191 3.60 2.95 2.28
CA PRO A 191 2.31 3.36 2.79
C PRO A 191 1.19 3.08 1.79
N PRO A 192 -0.07 3.07 2.26
CA PRO A 192 -1.21 3.19 1.36
C PRO A 192 -1.06 4.40 0.44
N ALA A 193 -1.53 4.29 -0.80
CA ALA A 193 -1.51 5.36 -1.81
C ALA A 193 -2.53 6.49 -1.51
N LYS A 194 -2.65 6.90 -0.25
CA LYS A 194 -3.53 7.99 0.20
C LYS A 194 -2.75 9.29 0.19
N PHE A 195 -2.85 10.04 -0.91
CA PHE A 195 -2.17 11.31 -1.12
C PHE A 195 -3.10 12.48 -0.81
N GLU A 196 -2.86 13.18 0.30
CA GLU A 196 -3.63 14.34 0.76
C GLU A 196 -2.76 15.61 0.74
N PHE A 197 -3.36 16.80 0.64
CA PHE A 197 -2.63 18.08 0.63
C PHE A 197 -3.33 19.10 1.52
N TRP A 198 -2.62 19.57 2.55
CA TRP A 198 -3.06 20.65 3.44
C TRP A 198 -1.86 21.32 4.11
N ASP A 199 -2.04 22.55 4.59
CA ASP A 199 -0.97 23.40 5.16
C ASP A 199 0.31 23.48 4.32
N GLY A 200 0.13 23.51 2.99
CA GLY A 200 1.23 23.62 2.03
C GLY A 200 2.11 22.37 1.94
N LYS A 201 1.66 21.20 2.44
CA LYS A 201 2.45 19.96 2.47
C LYS A 201 1.65 18.76 1.99
N PRO A 202 2.27 17.83 1.22
CA PRO A 202 1.67 16.54 0.95
C PRO A 202 1.68 15.67 2.22
N ARG A 203 0.61 14.89 2.41
CA ARG A 203 0.51 13.83 3.41
C ARG A 203 0.27 12.50 2.69
N ILE A 204 1.08 11.49 3.00
CA ILE A 204 1.05 10.21 2.30
C ILE A 204 0.99 9.09 3.33
N GLY A 205 -0.17 8.45 3.46
CA GLY A 205 -0.36 7.34 4.41
C GLY A 205 -0.10 7.71 5.88
N GLY A 206 -0.41 8.95 6.28
CA GLY A 206 -0.18 9.45 7.64
C GLY A 206 1.29 9.73 7.97
N GLU A 207 1.61 9.89 9.25
CA GLU A 207 2.96 10.25 9.69
C GLU A 207 3.98 9.13 9.44
N ILE A 208 3.63 7.90 9.82
CA ILE A 208 4.45 6.70 9.57
C ILE A 208 4.65 6.48 8.06
N GLY A 209 3.61 6.74 7.25
CA GLY A 209 3.73 6.63 5.81
C GLY A 209 4.74 7.60 5.20
N ILE A 210 4.74 8.86 5.66
CA ILE A 210 5.74 9.85 5.25
C ILE A 210 7.14 9.44 5.71
N ARG A 211 7.28 8.99 6.97
CA ARG A 211 8.55 8.47 7.50
C ARG A 211 9.10 7.36 6.61
N ASN A 212 8.27 6.38 6.29
CA ASN A 212 8.67 5.23 5.52
C ASN A 212 9.03 5.59 4.08
N LEU A 213 8.19 6.41 3.43
CA LEU A 213 8.44 6.91 2.09
C LEU A 213 9.77 7.68 2.00
N ILE A 214 10.03 8.58 2.94
CA ILE A 214 11.28 9.34 2.97
C ILE A 214 12.48 8.39 3.09
N GLY A 215 12.45 7.42 4.00
CA GLY A 215 13.57 6.49 4.15
C GLY A 215 13.78 5.60 2.92
N MET A 216 12.72 5.13 2.26
CA MET A 216 12.83 4.40 0.99
C MET A 216 13.44 5.26 -0.12
N LEU A 217 13.03 6.52 -0.25
CA LEU A 217 13.59 7.45 -1.25
C LEU A 217 15.06 7.78 -0.95
N LEU A 218 15.42 8.03 0.30
CA LEU A 218 16.81 8.26 0.70
C LEU A 218 17.69 7.05 0.41
N MET A 219 17.20 5.84 0.68
CA MET A 219 17.90 4.58 0.41
C MET A 219 18.11 4.38 -1.10
N THR A 220 17.06 4.53 -1.90
CA THR A 220 17.10 4.27 -3.35
C THR A 220 17.75 5.38 -4.17
N PHE A 221 17.88 6.60 -3.65
CA PHE A 221 18.64 7.68 -4.30
C PHE A 221 20.08 7.80 -3.78
N GLY A 222 20.35 7.31 -2.57
CA GLY A 222 21.60 7.51 -1.86
C GLY A 222 21.75 8.95 -1.33
N LEU A 223 22.41 9.10 -0.17
CA LEU A 223 22.52 10.39 0.52
C LEU A 223 23.20 11.48 -0.33
N THR A 224 24.14 11.11 -1.20
CA THR A 224 24.85 12.06 -2.07
C THR A 224 23.93 12.74 -3.07
N SER A 225 22.95 12.01 -3.61
CA SER A 225 21.98 12.58 -4.56
C SER A 225 20.87 13.32 -3.83
N SER A 226 20.37 12.74 -2.72
CA SER A 226 19.29 13.33 -1.93
C SER A 226 19.66 14.70 -1.34
N ILE A 227 20.91 14.90 -0.90
CA ILE A 227 21.32 16.19 -0.31
C ILE A 227 21.40 17.31 -1.35
N LYS A 228 21.58 17.00 -2.65
CA LYS A 228 21.68 18.01 -3.72
C LYS A 228 20.36 18.71 -3.99
N VAL A 229 19.24 18.05 -3.75
CA VAL A 229 17.88 18.57 -4.01
C VAL A 229 17.27 19.27 -2.79
N LEU A 230 18.01 19.36 -1.69
CA LEU A 230 17.53 19.95 -0.43
C LEU A 230 18.38 21.17 -0.05
N PRO A 231 17.77 22.27 0.48
CA PRO A 231 18.52 23.46 0.87
C PRO A 231 19.55 23.16 1.97
N PRO A 232 20.87 23.39 1.77
CA PRO A 232 21.90 23.06 2.76
C PRO A 232 21.68 23.70 4.12
N LYS A 233 21.14 24.93 4.15
CA LYS A 233 20.80 25.65 5.38
C LYS A 233 19.74 24.91 6.21
N ALA A 234 18.72 24.34 5.56
CA ALA A 234 17.66 23.60 6.24
C ALA A 234 18.21 22.32 6.90
N TRP A 235 19.09 21.59 6.21
CA TRP A 235 19.77 20.41 6.77
C TRP A 235 20.62 20.75 7.99
N ILE A 236 21.48 21.76 7.89
CA ILE A 236 22.32 22.17 9.01
C ILE A 236 21.46 22.62 10.19
N SER A 237 20.37 23.35 9.94
CA SER A 237 19.43 23.75 10.97
C SER A 237 18.77 22.55 11.65
N ALA A 238 18.28 21.58 10.87
CA ALA A 238 17.64 20.38 11.39
C ALA A 238 18.60 19.52 12.21
N ILE A 239 19.84 19.35 11.75
CA ILE A 239 20.89 18.61 12.47
C ILE A 239 21.22 19.29 13.79
N LYS A 240 21.41 20.62 13.80
CA LYS A 240 21.65 21.38 15.02
C LYS A 240 20.49 21.26 16.00
N GLN A 241 19.25 21.39 15.52
CA GLN A 241 18.06 21.24 16.34
C GLN A 241 17.98 19.83 16.94
N ARG A 242 18.26 18.78 16.15
CA ARG A 242 18.32 17.40 16.64
C ARG A 242 19.35 17.26 17.78
N PHE A 243 20.57 17.77 17.61
CA PHE A 243 21.59 17.70 18.67
C PHE A 243 21.17 18.41 19.96
N LEU A 244 20.50 19.56 19.86
CA LEU A 244 19.97 20.28 21.03
C LEU A 244 18.88 19.45 21.73
N LEU A 245 17.97 18.85 20.97
CA LEU A 245 16.90 18.01 21.50
C LEU A 245 17.41 16.72 22.15
N GLU A 246 18.52 16.16 21.65
CA GLU A 246 19.19 15.01 22.26
C GLU A 246 19.89 15.38 23.58
N GLN A 247 20.49 16.57 23.66
CA GLN A 247 21.09 17.06 24.92
C GLN A 247 20.06 17.29 26.03
N GLN A 248 18.82 17.63 25.65
CA GLN A 248 17.70 17.86 26.56
C GLN A 248 16.81 16.62 26.75
N ASP A 249 17.22 15.44 26.28
CA ASP A 249 16.37 14.25 26.24
C ASP A 249 15.81 13.87 27.62
N SER A 250 16.62 13.95 28.67
CA SER A 250 16.16 13.60 30.03
C SER A 250 15.02 14.49 30.51
N GLU A 251 15.09 15.80 30.26
CA GLU A 251 14.03 16.75 30.61
C GLU A 251 12.79 16.52 29.74
N ARG A 252 12.98 16.30 28.43
CA ARG A 252 11.88 15.99 27.49
C ARG A 252 11.15 14.71 27.89
N LYS A 253 11.87 13.64 28.22
CA LYS A 253 11.27 12.38 28.69
C LYS A 253 10.54 12.58 30.00
N ALA A 254 11.07 13.37 30.94
CA ALA A 254 10.36 13.68 32.18
C ALA A 254 9.01 14.37 31.92
N GLN A 255 8.97 15.34 31.01
CA GLN A 255 7.72 15.99 30.58
C GLN A 255 6.75 15.01 29.89
N TRP A 256 7.26 14.11 29.05
CA TRP A 256 6.44 13.10 28.38
C TRP A 256 5.90 12.04 29.34
N TRP A 257 6.67 11.68 30.38
CA TRP A 257 6.18 10.83 31.46
C TRP A 257 5.05 11.50 32.23
N GLU A 258 5.14 12.79 32.53
CA GLU A 258 4.05 13.52 33.18
C GLU A 258 2.77 13.50 32.32
N LEU A 259 2.89 13.74 31.00
CA LEU A 259 1.77 13.60 30.06
C LEU A 259 1.20 12.18 30.01
N ALA A 260 2.06 11.14 30.03
CA ALA A 260 1.61 9.75 30.05
C ALA A 260 0.81 9.43 31.33
N HIS A 261 1.22 9.92 32.50
CA HIS A 261 0.47 9.74 33.74
C HIS A 261 -0.87 10.51 33.72
N GLN A 262 -0.90 11.73 33.16
CA GLN A 262 -2.14 12.49 32.97
C GLN A 262 -3.12 11.75 32.03
N ALA A 263 -2.60 11.20 30.94
CA ALA A 263 -3.38 10.38 30.02
C ALA A 263 -3.92 9.11 30.71
N ALA A 264 -3.08 8.40 31.47
CA ALA A 264 -3.52 7.21 32.21
C ALA A 264 -4.60 7.56 33.25
N LYS A 265 -4.46 8.68 33.96
CA LYS A 265 -5.50 9.16 34.89
C LYS A 265 -6.82 9.44 34.18
N LEU A 266 -6.78 10.11 33.02
CA LEU A 266 -7.94 10.39 32.19
C LEU A 266 -8.61 9.10 31.71
N LEU A 267 -7.83 8.14 31.21
CA LEU A 267 -8.36 6.84 30.74
C LEU A 267 -9.02 6.05 31.86
N ARG A 268 -8.48 6.11 33.09
CA ARG A 268 -9.09 5.51 34.27
C ARG A 268 -10.40 6.18 34.65
N SER A 269 -10.43 7.52 34.74
CA SER A 269 -11.60 8.23 35.25
C SER A 269 -12.76 8.25 34.26
N ASP A 270 -12.46 8.45 32.98
CA ASP A 270 -13.47 8.79 31.98
C ASP A 270 -13.90 7.56 31.17
N PHE A 271 -13.03 6.54 31.10
CA PHE A 271 -13.24 5.34 30.30
C PHE A 271 -13.14 4.02 31.09
N ASN A 272 -12.86 4.07 32.40
CA ASN A 272 -12.75 2.90 33.27
C ASN A 272 -11.70 1.86 32.78
N ILE A 273 -10.60 2.35 32.20
CA ILE A 273 -9.47 1.52 31.76
C ILE A 273 -8.45 1.48 32.90
N GLU A 274 -8.35 0.35 33.61
CA GLU A 274 -7.53 0.25 34.82
C GLU A 274 -6.06 -0.10 34.52
N ARG A 275 -5.87 -1.06 33.61
CA ARG A 275 -4.55 -1.59 33.24
C ARG A 275 -4.00 -0.78 32.08
N ILE A 276 -2.94 -0.03 32.35
CA ILE A 276 -2.30 0.88 31.41
C ILE A 276 -0.80 0.77 31.62
N ALA A 277 -0.06 0.61 30.53
CA ALA A 277 1.38 0.60 30.52
C ALA A 277 1.92 1.50 29.41
N VAL A 278 3.13 2.00 29.58
CA VAL A 278 3.87 2.70 28.52
C VAL A 278 4.80 1.72 27.83
N ILE A 279 4.86 1.81 26.49
CA ILE A 279 5.80 1.08 25.64
C ILE A 279 6.51 2.03 24.66
N GLY A 280 7.50 1.52 23.93
CA GLY A 280 8.10 2.23 22.80
C GLY A 280 9.26 3.15 23.19
N ASP A 281 9.33 4.34 22.58
CA ASP A 281 10.49 5.22 22.67
C ASP A 281 10.66 5.87 24.05
N LEU A 282 9.55 6.11 24.77
CA LEU A 282 9.57 6.73 26.09
C LEU A 282 10.22 5.83 27.16
N THR A 283 10.12 4.51 27.00
CA THR A 283 10.76 3.51 27.88
C THR A 283 12.17 3.13 27.43
N ASN A 284 12.60 3.57 26.25
CA ASN A 284 13.90 3.24 25.67
C ASN A 284 15.03 4.11 26.25
N SER A 285 16.24 3.58 26.33
CA SER A 285 17.44 4.34 26.71
C SER A 285 17.91 5.30 25.61
N LYS A 286 17.54 5.05 24.35
CA LYS A 286 17.84 5.94 23.22
C LYS A 286 17.06 7.26 23.32
N PRO A 287 17.62 8.41 22.87
CA PRO A 287 16.90 9.67 22.86
C PRO A 287 15.63 9.66 22.00
N LEU A 288 14.62 10.43 22.43
CA LEU A 288 13.42 10.72 21.64
C LEU A 288 13.81 11.44 20.36
N ASN A 289 13.36 10.91 19.23
CA ASN A 289 13.61 11.48 17.91
C ASN A 289 12.35 12.18 17.36
N TYR A 290 12.44 12.68 16.12
CA TYR A 290 11.35 13.41 15.47
C TYR A 290 10.06 12.59 15.33
N TRP A 291 10.16 11.27 15.17
CA TRP A 291 9.05 10.34 14.97
C TRP A 291 8.59 9.64 16.26
N SER A 292 9.14 10.05 17.41
CA SER A 292 8.76 9.46 18.70
C SER A 292 7.40 9.96 19.14
N ASN A 293 6.60 9.06 19.71
CA ASN A 293 5.28 9.34 20.31
C ASN A 293 5.20 8.73 21.71
N ILE A 294 4.24 9.19 22.51
CA ILE A 294 3.84 8.48 23.73
C ILE A 294 2.94 7.32 23.29
N THR A 295 3.31 6.08 23.62
CA THR A 295 2.50 4.91 23.28
C THR A 295 2.03 4.22 24.55
N LEU A 296 0.72 4.24 24.77
CA LEU A 296 0.04 3.56 25.86
C LEU A 296 -0.48 2.23 25.36
N PHE A 297 -0.05 1.15 25.99
CA PHE A 297 -0.66 -0.16 25.83
C PHE A 297 -1.70 -0.33 26.93
N VAL A 298 -2.92 -0.67 26.53
CA VAL A 298 -4.06 -0.79 27.45
C VAL A 298 -4.73 -2.15 27.27
N TRP A 299 -5.41 -2.60 28.31
CA TRP A 299 -6.22 -3.80 28.27
C TRP A 299 -7.69 -3.45 28.50
N ASP A 300 -8.58 -4.31 28.00
CA ASP A 300 -10.01 -4.23 28.25
C ASP A 300 -10.68 -2.91 27.80
N ILE A 301 -10.28 -2.36 26.64
CA ILE A 301 -10.93 -1.16 26.07
C ILE A 301 -12.44 -1.40 25.90
N PRO A 302 -13.31 -0.53 26.46
CA PRO A 302 -14.74 -0.69 26.26
C PRO A 302 -15.13 -0.49 24.79
N LYS A 303 -15.88 -1.45 24.24
CA LYS A 303 -16.28 -1.45 22.82
C LYS A 303 -16.96 -0.14 22.41
N GLY A 304 -16.52 0.42 21.28
CA GLY A 304 -17.11 1.62 20.68
C GLY A 304 -16.71 2.94 21.37
N GLN A 305 -15.71 2.92 22.26
CA GLN A 305 -15.14 4.14 22.85
C GLN A 305 -13.90 4.67 22.11
N ASP A 306 -13.40 3.95 21.11
CA ASP A 306 -12.11 4.23 20.44
C ASP A 306 -11.99 5.69 19.98
N TYR A 307 -13.04 6.19 19.33
CA TYR A 307 -13.08 7.58 18.85
C TYR A 307 -13.05 8.60 19.99
N LYS A 308 -13.77 8.34 21.09
CA LYS A 308 -13.82 9.25 22.25
C LYS A 308 -12.51 9.25 23.03
N ILE A 309 -11.87 8.08 23.15
CA ILE A 309 -10.53 7.94 23.72
C ILE A 309 -9.54 8.76 22.88
N TYR A 310 -9.56 8.58 21.56
CA TYR A 310 -8.72 9.35 20.64
C TYR A 310 -8.94 10.87 20.78
N GLU A 311 -10.20 11.31 20.79
CA GLU A 311 -10.56 12.73 20.95
C GLU A 311 -10.05 13.29 22.29
N ALA A 312 -10.26 12.58 23.40
CA ALA A 312 -9.84 13.02 24.72
C ALA A 312 -8.31 13.15 24.84
N LEU A 313 -7.56 12.20 24.29
CA LEU A 313 -6.10 12.23 24.29
C LEU A 313 -5.53 13.30 23.35
N SER A 314 -6.15 13.51 22.19
CA SER A 314 -5.78 14.59 21.26
C SER A 314 -6.02 15.97 21.86
N ASN A 315 -7.05 16.12 22.69
CA ASN A 315 -7.30 17.34 23.46
C ASN A 315 -6.29 17.54 24.59
N LEU A 316 -5.79 16.45 25.20
CA LEU A 316 -4.75 16.51 26.23
C LEU A 316 -3.39 16.95 25.66
N SER A 317 -2.99 16.38 24.52
CA SER A 317 -1.74 16.75 23.86
C SER A 317 -1.84 16.61 22.35
N LYS A 318 -1.55 17.72 21.64
CA LYS A 318 -1.36 17.71 20.19
C LYS A 318 0.05 17.30 19.78
N GLN A 319 1.05 17.64 20.60
CA GLN A 319 2.46 17.27 20.42
C GLN A 319 3.15 17.14 21.78
N PRO A 320 3.72 15.98 22.14
CA PRO A 320 3.72 14.74 21.35
C PRO A 320 2.31 14.14 21.19
N GLU A 321 2.13 13.33 20.14
CA GLU A 321 0.92 12.50 20.02
C GLU A 321 0.94 11.41 21.10
N ILE A 322 -0.24 11.13 21.66
CA ILE A 322 -0.47 10.01 22.58
C ILE A 322 -1.26 8.94 21.82
N ARG A 323 -0.57 7.88 21.42
CA ARG A 323 -1.17 6.71 20.76
C ARG A 323 -1.62 5.71 21.82
N VAL A 324 -2.81 5.15 21.63
CA VAL A 324 -3.31 4.01 22.42
C VAL A 324 -3.27 2.77 21.54
N MET A 325 -2.93 1.64 22.15
CA MET A 325 -2.88 0.32 21.51
C MET A 325 -3.44 -0.74 22.45
N ASP A 326 -4.10 -1.75 21.90
CA ASP A 326 -4.52 -2.95 22.64
C ASP A 326 -4.09 -4.26 21.98
N GLU A 327 -4.51 -5.39 22.56
CA GLU A 327 -4.19 -6.75 22.09
C GLU A 327 -4.97 -7.20 20.84
N ASN A 328 -6.04 -6.50 20.48
CA ASN A 328 -6.87 -6.78 19.31
C ASN A 328 -6.44 -5.95 18.09
N ASP A 329 -5.61 -4.93 18.30
CA ASP A 329 -5.06 -4.11 17.23
C ASP A 329 -4.15 -4.89 16.29
N TYR A 330 -4.08 -4.41 15.04
CA TYR A 330 -3.05 -4.85 14.12
C TYR A 330 -1.69 -4.31 14.59
N LEU A 331 -0.79 -5.21 15.00
CA LEU A 331 0.55 -4.85 15.46
C LEU A 331 1.57 -4.93 14.32
N THR A 332 2.33 -3.85 14.14
CA THR A 332 3.53 -3.90 13.30
C THR A 332 4.66 -4.61 14.03
N VAL A 333 5.69 -5.07 13.30
CA VAL A 333 6.90 -5.64 13.92
C VAL A 333 7.60 -4.62 14.84
N ASP A 334 7.49 -3.31 14.56
CA ASP A 334 8.03 -2.29 15.45
C ASP A 334 7.25 -2.23 16.78
N ASP A 335 5.92 -2.41 16.73
CA ASP A 335 5.05 -2.47 17.91
C ASP A 335 5.29 -3.76 18.71
N GLU A 336 5.37 -4.92 18.04
CA GLU A 336 5.70 -6.22 18.66
C GLU A 336 7.06 -6.15 19.37
N ASN A 337 8.06 -5.56 18.73
CA ASN A 337 9.37 -5.35 19.34
C ASN A 337 9.33 -4.38 20.53
N ALA A 338 8.45 -3.38 20.50
CA ALA A 338 8.27 -2.46 21.62
C ALA A 338 7.67 -3.17 22.84
N ILE A 339 6.65 -4.01 22.61
CA ILE A 339 6.04 -4.88 23.63
C ILE A 339 7.06 -5.87 24.19
N ALA A 340 7.83 -6.52 23.33
CA ALA A 340 8.83 -7.51 23.74
C ALA A 340 9.98 -6.93 24.58
N ARG A 341 10.27 -5.63 24.44
CA ARG A 341 11.24 -4.93 25.30
C ARG A 341 10.73 -4.67 26.72
N GLY A 342 9.42 -4.81 26.94
CA GLY A 342 8.79 -4.72 28.25
C GLY A 342 7.85 -3.51 28.39
N PHE A 343 7.02 -3.62 29.41
CA PHE A 343 6.02 -2.64 29.81
C PHE A 343 6.52 -1.86 31.02
N VAL A 344 6.14 -0.58 31.11
CA VAL A 344 6.24 0.20 32.33
C VAL A 344 4.82 0.56 32.77
N ASP A 345 4.31 -0.10 33.80
CA ASP A 345 3.00 0.18 34.36
C ASP A 345 2.97 1.60 34.96
N ILE A 346 1.88 2.33 34.71
CA ILE A 346 1.67 3.73 35.17
C ILE A 346 0.26 3.98 35.66
#